data_AF-A0A9D8GX07-F1
#
_entry.id   AF-A0A9D8GX07-F1
#
_cell.length_a   1.000
_cell.length_b   1.000
_cell.length_c   1.000
_cell.angle_alpha   90.00
_cell.angle_beta   90.00
_cell.angle_gamma   90.00
#
_symmetry.space_group_name_H-M   'P 1'
#
loop_
_entity.id
_entity.type
_entity.pdbx_description
1 polymer ?
#
loop_
_entity_poly.entity_id
_entity_poly.type
_entity_poly.pdbx_seq_one_letter_code
_entity_poly.pdbx_strand_id
1 'polypeptide(L)'
;MVALDPVVRFAPSPTRLLPAEPWSEATWKEWTASVSAATQRKGRALFRPLRLALTGREIGPQMAKLLPLIGRAKAAARLSAMTA
;
A
#
# COMPACT_ATOMS: atom_id res chain seq x y z
N MET A 1 14.75 15.77 9.99
CA MET A 1 14.93 14.66 9.04
C MET A 1 14.26 13.43 9.65
N VAL A 2 13.00 13.17 9.36
CA VAL A 2 12.30 12.01 9.96
C VAL A 2 12.83 10.76 9.25
N ALA A 3 13.67 9.99 9.94
CA ALA A 3 14.07 8.68 9.46
C ALA A 3 12.82 7.80 9.39
N LEU A 4 12.32 7.58 8.17
CA LEU A 4 11.19 6.69 7.95
C LEU A 4 11.57 5.27 8.36
N ASP A 5 10.70 4.63 9.14
CA ASP A 5 10.80 3.25 9.59
C ASP A 5 11.21 2.32 8.44
N PRO A 6 12.28 1.50 8.57
CA PRO A 6 12.70 0.60 7.49
C PRO A 6 11.60 -0.41 7.11
N VAL A 7 10.64 -0.61 8.00
CA VAL A 7 9.50 -1.51 7.80
C VAL A 7 8.64 -1.05 6.61
N VAL A 8 8.47 0.24 6.36
CA VAL A 8 7.56 0.76 5.31
C VAL A 8 8.20 0.89 3.93
N ARG A 9 9.53 0.73 3.82
CA ARG A 9 10.23 0.84 2.53
C ARG A 9 10.02 -0.41 1.70
N PHE A 10 9.67 -0.26 0.42
CA PHE A 10 9.50 -1.34 -0.54
C PHE A 10 10.40 -1.11 -1.77
N ALA A 11 10.99 -2.19 -2.29
CA ALA A 11 11.69 -2.20 -3.57
C ALA A 11 11.18 -3.41 -4.39
N PRO A 12 10.61 -3.22 -5.59
CA PRO A 12 10.22 -1.93 -6.19
C PRO A 12 9.07 -1.22 -5.46
N SER A 13 8.85 0.07 -5.77
CA SER A 13 7.79 0.87 -5.14
C SER A 13 6.37 0.36 -5.50
N PRO A 14 5.47 0.17 -4.51
CA PRO A 14 4.10 -0.32 -4.73
C PRO A 14 3.23 0.61 -5.57
N THR A 15 3.54 1.92 -5.60
CA THR A 15 2.81 2.93 -6.39
C THR A 15 2.80 2.58 -7.87
N ARG A 16 3.87 1.97 -8.38
CA ARG A 16 4.00 1.57 -9.80
C ARG A 16 3.03 0.45 -10.19
N LEU A 17 2.50 -0.27 -9.21
CA LEU A 17 1.62 -1.42 -9.42
C LEU A 17 0.15 -1.09 -9.18
N LEU A 18 -0.19 0.16 -8.82
CA LEU A 18 -1.57 0.57 -8.63
C LEU A 18 -2.36 0.47 -9.95
N PRO A 19 -3.49 -0.26 -10.00
CA PRO A 19 -4.31 -0.37 -11.19
C PRO A 19 -5.01 0.96 -11.51
N ALA A 20 -5.55 1.07 -12.72
CA ALA A 20 -6.45 2.16 -13.10
C ALA A 20 -7.77 2.08 -12.30
N GLU A 21 -8.46 3.21 -12.18
CA GLU A 21 -9.82 3.26 -11.65
C GLU A 21 -10.83 2.79 -12.71
N PRO A 22 -12.05 2.35 -12.33
CA PRO A 22 -12.65 2.37 -10.98
C PRO A 22 -12.11 1.29 -10.05
N TRP A 23 -12.08 1.60 -8.74
CA TRP A 23 -11.68 0.66 -7.71
C TRP A 23 -12.86 0.07 -6.95
N SER A 24 -12.72 -1.18 -6.53
CA SER A 24 -13.70 -1.92 -5.74
C SER A 24 -13.00 -2.64 -4.58
N GLU A 25 -13.75 -3.38 -3.77
CA GLU A 25 -13.17 -4.20 -2.69
C GLU A 25 -12.18 -5.25 -3.22
N ALA A 26 -12.31 -5.68 -4.49
CA ALA A 26 -11.38 -6.62 -5.13
C ALA A 26 -9.99 -6.00 -5.39
N THR A 27 -9.92 -4.68 -5.62
CA THR A 27 -8.69 -3.97 -5.98
C THR A 27 -7.58 -4.16 -4.95
N TRP A 28 -7.92 -4.21 -3.66
CA TRP A 28 -6.92 -4.46 -2.61
C TRP A 28 -6.24 -5.82 -2.79
N LYS A 29 -7.02 -6.88 -3.06
CA LYS A 29 -6.49 -8.24 -3.21
C LYS A 29 -5.63 -8.34 -4.47
N GLU A 30 -6.10 -7.79 -5.59
CA GLU A 30 -5.39 -7.82 -6.87
C GLU A 30 -4.06 -7.05 -6.79
N TRP A 31 -4.11 -5.82 -6.31
CA TRP A 31 -2.92 -4.98 -6.17
C TRP A 31 -1.90 -5.59 -5.20
N THR A 32 -2.33 -6.06 -4.03
CA THR A 32 -1.40 -6.65 -3.05
C THR A 32 -0.80 -7.97 -3.55
N ALA A 33 -1.49 -8.72 -4.41
CA ALA A 33 -0.91 -9.87 -5.09
C ALA A 33 0.22 -9.45 -6.05
N SER A 34 0.03 -8.39 -6.84
CA SER A 34 1.09 -7.83 -7.69
C SER A 34 2.28 -7.31 -6.89
N VAL A 35 2.03 -6.61 -5.77
CA VAL A 35 3.10 -6.12 -4.88
C VAL A 35 3.86 -7.29 -4.26
N SER A 36 3.15 -8.30 -3.75
CA SER A 36 3.74 -9.51 -3.20
C SER A 36 4.70 -10.19 -4.19
N ALA A 37 4.27 -10.36 -5.44
CA ALA A 37 5.09 -10.95 -6.49
C ALA A 37 6.32 -10.10 -6.82
N ALA A 38 6.16 -8.78 -6.91
CA ALA A 38 7.25 -7.88 -7.27
C ALA A 38 8.29 -7.71 -6.14
N THR A 39 7.87 -7.70 -4.88
CA THR A 39 8.75 -7.40 -3.73
C THR A 39 9.13 -8.66 -2.94
N GLN A 40 8.59 -9.82 -3.31
CA GLN A 40 8.73 -11.10 -2.59
C GLN A 40 8.34 -11.04 -1.09
N ARG A 41 7.44 -10.11 -0.73
CA ARG A 41 6.97 -9.93 0.66
C ARG A 41 5.61 -10.57 0.84
N LYS A 42 5.38 -11.20 2.00
CA LYS A 42 4.12 -11.88 2.34
C LYS A 42 3.72 -11.63 3.80
N GLY A 43 2.47 -11.94 4.14
CA GLY A 43 1.95 -11.87 5.50
C GLY A 43 2.16 -10.49 6.15
N ARG A 44 2.63 -10.47 7.40
CA ARG A 44 2.85 -9.22 8.16
C ARG A 44 3.87 -8.29 7.48
N ALA A 45 4.89 -8.84 6.81
CA ALA A 45 5.91 -8.07 6.11
C ALA A 45 5.38 -7.35 4.84
N LEU A 46 4.22 -7.77 4.32
CA LEU A 46 3.53 -7.08 3.23
C LEU A 46 2.44 -6.15 3.76
N PHE A 47 1.49 -6.70 4.52
CA PHE A 47 0.25 -6.00 4.83
C PHE A 47 0.42 -4.89 5.88
N ARG A 48 1.22 -5.11 6.93
CA ARG A 48 1.47 -4.07 7.96
C ARG A 48 2.09 -2.81 7.34
N PRO A 49 3.18 -2.90 6.56
CA PRO A 49 3.78 -1.70 5.99
C PRO A 49 2.93 -1.02 4.92
N LEU A 50 2.18 -1.74 4.08
CA LEU A 50 1.22 -1.10 3.16
C LEU A 50 0.13 -0.33 3.91
N ARG A 51 -0.35 -0.90 5.02
CA ARG A 51 -1.37 -0.26 5.85
C ARG A 51 -0.87 1.00 6.52
N LEU A 52 0.32 0.94 7.11
CA LEU A 52 1.02 2.11 7.61
C LEU A 52 1.19 3.15 6.51
N ALA A 53 1.59 2.73 5.30
CA ALA A 53 1.78 3.65 4.19
C ALA A 53 0.51 4.35 3.73
N LEU A 54 -0.60 3.64 3.69
CA LEU A 54 -1.85 4.21 3.21
C LEU A 54 -2.63 4.98 4.26
N THR A 55 -2.39 4.73 5.55
CA THR A 55 -3.27 5.23 6.63
C THR A 55 -2.55 5.83 7.83
N GLY A 56 -1.25 5.62 7.99
CA GLY A 56 -0.49 5.98 9.19
C GLY A 56 -0.88 5.16 10.43
N ARG A 57 -1.67 4.08 10.29
CA ARG A 57 -2.20 3.28 11.40
C ARG A 57 -1.89 1.80 11.25
N GLU A 58 -1.41 1.19 12.32
CA GLU A 58 -1.17 -0.26 12.35
C GLU A 58 -2.46 -1.08 12.43
N ILE A 59 -3.49 -0.55 13.10
CA ILE A 59 -4.77 -1.22 13.36
C ILE A 59 -5.92 -0.38 12.80
N GLY A 60 -7.02 -1.01 12.40
CA GLY A 60 -8.22 -0.31 11.95
C GLY A 60 -9.06 -1.14 10.98
N PRO A 61 -9.84 -0.46 10.10
CA PRO A 61 -10.81 -1.13 9.24
C PRO A 61 -10.17 -2.00 8.15
N GLN A 62 -10.97 -2.82 7.51
CA GLN A 62 -10.53 -3.65 6.40
C GLN A 62 -10.03 -2.79 5.22
N MET A 63 -8.84 -3.09 4.73
CA MET A 63 -8.21 -2.34 3.63
C MET A 63 -8.97 -2.46 2.31
N ALA A 64 -9.63 -3.60 2.06
CA ALA A 64 -10.49 -3.78 0.89
C ALA A 64 -11.58 -2.69 0.76
N LYS A 65 -12.16 -2.27 1.89
CA LYS A 65 -13.17 -1.21 1.93
C LYS A 65 -12.57 0.19 1.94
N LEU A 66 -11.39 0.35 2.54
CA LEU A 66 -10.75 1.66 2.66
C LEU A 66 -10.04 2.11 1.39
N LEU A 67 -9.39 1.21 0.66
CA LEU A 67 -8.61 1.58 -0.52
C LEU A 67 -9.46 2.33 -1.57
N PRO A 68 -10.67 1.87 -1.94
CA PRO A 68 -11.53 2.60 -2.88
C PRO A 68 -11.91 4.01 -2.38
N LEU A 69 -12.12 4.18 -1.08
CA LEU A 69 -12.46 5.49 -0.49
C LEU A 69 -11.27 6.45 -0.45
N ILE A 70 -10.04 5.94 -0.42
CA ILE A 70 -8.82 6.75 -0.52
C ILE A 70 -8.65 7.27 -1.95
N GLY A 71 -8.95 6.43 -2.95
CA GLY A 71 -8.78 6.75 -4.37
C GLY A 71 -7.33 6.70 -4.85
N ARG A 72 -7.15 6.56 -6.16
CA ARG A 72 -5.82 6.28 -6.75
C ARG A 72 -4.80 7.37 -6.51
N ALA A 73 -5.16 8.62 -6.75
CA ALA A 73 -4.25 9.76 -6.63
C ALA A 73 -3.71 9.90 -5.19
N LYS A 74 -4.59 9.81 -4.18
CA LYS A 74 -4.21 9.96 -2.78
C LYS A 74 -3.42 8.75 -2.27
N ALA A 75 -3.78 7.54 -2.70
CA ALA A 75 -3.02 6.33 -2.38
C ALA A 75 -1.59 6.43 -2.93
N ALA A 76 -1.44 6.84 -4.19
CA ALA A 76 -0.13 7.05 -4.82
C ALA A 76 0.71 8.09 -4.09
N ALA A 77 0.14 9.24 -3.75
CA ALA A 77 0.83 10.30 -3.01
C ALA A 77 1.36 9.79 -1.65
N ARG A 78 0.53 9.06 -0.91
CA ARG A 78 0.91 8.49 0.40
C ARG A 78 2.00 7.43 0.30
N LEU A 79 1.92 6.53 -0.68
CA LEU A 79 2.92 5.49 -0.90
C LEU A 79 4.27 6.07 -1.35
N SER A 80 4.26 7.11 -2.18
CA SER A 80 5.48 7.78 -2.65
C SER A 80 6.16 8.58 -1.55
N ALA A 81 5.38 9.25 -0.68
CA ALA A 81 5.91 10.00 0.46
C ALA A 81 6.68 9.14 1.48
N MET A 82 6.53 7.81 1.44
CA MET A 82 7.19 6.88 2.36
C MET A 82 8.31 6.05 1.73
N THR A 83 8.55 6.22 0.43
CA THR A 83 9.64 5.53 -0.29
C THR A 83 10.90 6.40 -0.39
N ALA A 84 10.78 7.74 -0.30
CA ALA A 84 11.90 8.69 -0.33
C ALA A 84 12.72 8.65 0.97
#